data_AF-S6IG71-F1
#
_entry.id   AF-S6IG71-F1
#
_cell.length_a   1.000
_cell.length_b   1.000
_cell.length_c   1.000
_cell.angle_alpha   90.00
_cell.angle_beta   90.00
_cell.angle_gamma   90.00
#
_symmetry.space_group_name_H-M   'P 1'
#
loop_
_entity.id
_entity.type
_entity.pdbx_description
1 polymer ?
#
loop_
_entity_poly.entity_id
_entity_poly.type
_entity_poly.pdbx_seq_one_letter_code
_entity_poly.pdbx_strand_id
1 'polypeptide(L)'
;MSDNDTSPGRRDFLRKSLTLIPVVTLASAGLPASAFAQTPASDAQSGASPAVKASDYKPTFFTPQEWAFLIAACDRLIPSDQVGPGAVELGVPEFLDRHMQTPYANGGIWYMQGPFIQAAPDSVTRAA
;
A
#
# COMPACT_ATOMS: atom_id res chain seq x y z
N MET A 1 9.38 28.34 22.87
CA MET A 1 8.03 28.87 22.63
C MET A 1 7.64 28.39 21.25
N SER A 2 6.96 27.24 21.16
CA SER A 2 6.56 26.67 19.86
C SER A 2 5.05 26.74 19.81
N ASP A 3 4.55 27.64 18.98
CA ASP A 3 3.14 27.84 18.76
C ASP A 3 2.54 26.60 18.09
N ASN A 4 1.57 26.01 18.78
CA ASN A 4 0.84 24.84 18.33
C ASN A 4 -0.32 25.31 17.46
N ASP A 5 -0.10 25.41 16.15
CA ASP A 5 -1.11 25.78 15.14
C ASP A 5 -2.15 24.66 14.99
N THR A 6 -3.03 24.60 15.96
CA THR A 6 -4.21 23.73 15.97
C THR A 6 -5.23 24.35 15.04
N SER A 7 -5.02 24.21 13.73
CA SER A 7 -5.80 24.91 12.70
C SER A 7 -7.32 24.72 12.93
N PRO A 8 -8.06 25.79 13.29
CA PRO A 8 -9.47 25.70 13.63
C PRO A 8 -10.32 25.24 12.43
N GLY A 9 -9.84 25.44 11.20
CA GLY A 9 -10.56 25.11 9.97
C GLY A 9 -10.83 23.62 9.75
N ARG A 10 -9.94 22.72 10.17
CA ARG A 10 -10.13 21.26 9.96
C ARG A 10 -11.28 20.70 10.78
N ARG A 11 -11.38 21.09 12.05
CA ARG A 11 -12.48 20.69 12.95
C ARG A 11 -13.80 21.34 12.56
N ASP A 12 -13.76 22.60 12.13
CA ASP A 12 -14.97 23.31 11.72
C ASP A 12 -15.54 22.77 10.40
N PHE A 13 -14.68 22.38 9.47
CA PHE A 13 -15.08 21.71 8.22
C PHE A 13 -15.78 20.37 8.47
N LEU A 14 -15.20 19.50 9.31
CA LEU A 14 -15.79 18.21 9.67
C LEU A 14 -17.14 18.35 10.41
N ARG A 15 -17.29 19.37 11.25
CA ARG A 15 -18.56 19.66 11.94
C ARG A 15 -19.62 20.17 10.97
N LYS A 16 -19.25 21.01 10.01
CA LYS A 16 -20.16 21.57 9.00
C LYS A 16 -20.57 20.55 7.94
N SER A 17 -19.74 19.55 7.63
CA SER A 17 -20.11 18.47 6.69
C SER A 17 -21.05 17.42 7.27
N LEU A 18 -21.20 17.33 8.60
CA LEU A 18 -22.02 16.30 9.26
C LEU A 18 -23.53 16.60 9.26
N THR A 19 -23.96 17.81 8.88
CA THR A 19 -25.38 18.21 8.89
C THR A 19 -26.11 17.89 7.58
N LEU A 20 -25.46 17.23 6.62
CA LEU A 20 -26.01 16.83 5.33
C LEU A 20 -26.54 15.38 5.35
N ILE A 21 -27.20 14.99 6.44
CA ILE A 21 -27.88 13.69 6.54
C ILE A 21 -29.37 13.93 6.27
N PRO A 22 -29.92 13.47 5.12
CA PRO A 22 -31.36 13.50 4.91
C PRO A 22 -32.01 12.50 5.88
N VAL A 23 -32.84 13.03 6.79
CA VAL A 23 -33.70 12.21 7.65
C VAL A 23 -34.76 11.57 6.74
N VAL A 24 -34.53 10.32 6.32
CA VAL A 24 -35.53 9.50 5.62
C VAL A 24 -36.37 8.78 6.66
N THR A 25 -37.59 9.26 6.86
CA THR A 25 -38.63 8.55 7.61
C THR A 25 -39.08 7.33 6.81
N LEU A 26 -38.80 6.12 7.30
CA LEU A 26 -39.31 4.88 6.75
C LEU A 26 -40.84 4.81 6.91
N ALA A 27 -41.58 4.94 5.81
CA ALA A 27 -42.96 4.46 5.68
C ALA A 27 -42.97 3.30 4.69
N SER A 28 -43.43 2.14 5.13
CA SER A 28 -43.48 0.87 4.41
C SER A 28 -44.64 0.80 3.42
N ALA A 29 -44.37 0.53 2.13
CA ALA A 29 -45.19 -0.31 1.23
C ALA A 29 -44.58 -0.39 -0.20
N GLY A 30 -44.19 -1.60 -0.63
CA GLY A 30 -44.18 -2.03 -2.05
C GLY A 30 -43.01 -1.61 -2.97
N LEU A 31 -42.15 -2.58 -3.34
CA LEU A 31 -41.25 -2.80 -4.51
C LEU A 31 -40.94 -1.62 -5.49
N PRO A 32 -39.72 -1.48 -6.09
CA PRO A 32 -38.63 -2.46 -6.27
C PRO A 32 -37.25 -2.00 -5.72
N ALA A 33 -36.32 -2.96 -5.61
CA ALA A 33 -34.97 -2.82 -5.03
C ALA A 33 -33.97 -2.03 -5.90
N SER A 34 -34.27 -0.78 -6.22
CA SER A 34 -33.38 0.14 -6.96
C SER A 34 -33.17 1.45 -6.19
N ALA A 35 -32.80 1.34 -4.91
CA ALA A 35 -32.29 2.46 -4.14
C ALA A 35 -31.43 1.95 -2.97
N PHE A 36 -30.51 1.03 -3.25
CA PHE A 36 -29.36 0.91 -2.36
C PHE A 36 -28.56 2.19 -2.48
N ALA A 37 -28.44 2.87 -1.35
CA ALA A 37 -27.67 4.07 -1.14
C ALA A 37 -26.38 4.05 -1.96
N GLN A 38 -26.14 5.14 -2.67
CA GLN A 38 -24.82 5.51 -3.16
C GLN A 38 -23.91 5.67 -1.93
N THR A 39 -23.37 4.55 -1.46
CA THR A 39 -22.06 4.55 -0.85
C THR A 39 -21.13 5.02 -1.96
N PRO A 40 -20.25 6.01 -1.75
CA PRO A 40 -19.07 6.12 -2.58
C PRO A 40 -18.24 4.88 -2.25
N ALA A 41 -18.61 3.74 -2.86
CA ALA A 41 -17.63 2.75 -3.21
C ALA A 41 -16.61 3.55 -4.01
N SER A 42 -15.41 3.71 -3.48
CA SER A 42 -14.27 3.97 -4.33
C SER A 42 -14.40 2.94 -5.45
N ASP A 43 -14.66 3.41 -6.66
CA ASP A 43 -14.47 2.62 -7.86
C ASP A 43 -13.02 2.14 -7.76
N ALA A 44 -12.84 0.96 -7.19
CA ALA A 44 -11.76 0.07 -7.55
C ALA A 44 -12.08 -0.28 -9.00
N GLN A 45 -11.74 0.67 -9.86
CA GLN A 45 -11.87 0.58 -11.28
C GLN A 45 -11.10 -0.69 -11.62
N SER A 46 -11.84 -1.77 -11.82
CA SER A 46 -11.40 -2.95 -12.55
C SER A 46 -11.30 -2.55 -14.02
N GLY A 47 -10.60 -1.45 -14.28
CA GLY A 47 -9.98 -1.24 -15.56
C GLY A 47 -8.83 -2.23 -15.56
N ALA A 48 -9.01 -3.31 -16.30
CA ALA A 48 -7.89 -4.11 -16.75
C ALA A 48 -6.86 -3.12 -17.31
N SER A 49 -5.85 -2.80 -16.49
CA SER A 49 -4.73 -2.01 -16.96
C SER A 49 -4.15 -2.81 -18.11
N PRO A 50 -3.89 -2.18 -19.27
CA PRO A 50 -3.35 -2.89 -20.41
C PRO A 50 -2.13 -3.67 -19.92
N ALA A 51 -2.13 -4.99 -20.17
CA ALA A 51 -1.05 -5.88 -19.76
C ALA A 51 0.26 -5.17 -20.10
N VAL A 52 1.07 -4.91 -19.07
CA VAL A 52 2.33 -4.22 -19.23
C VAL A 52 3.15 -5.13 -20.13
N LYS A 53 3.30 -4.74 -21.40
CA LYS A 53 4.17 -5.47 -22.33
C LYS A 53 5.48 -5.70 -21.61
N ALA A 54 5.93 -6.96 -21.54
CA ALA A 54 7.19 -7.35 -20.93
C ALA A 54 8.26 -6.35 -21.36
N SER A 55 8.53 -5.42 -20.46
CA SER A 55 9.41 -4.29 -20.68
C SER A 55 10.83 -4.84 -20.62
N ASP A 56 11.75 -4.24 -21.37
CA ASP A 56 13.20 -4.45 -21.21
C ASP A 56 13.69 -3.87 -19.86
N TYR A 57 12.92 -4.09 -18.79
CA TYR A 57 13.14 -3.56 -17.47
C TYR A 57 14.35 -4.24 -16.86
N LYS A 58 15.28 -3.42 -16.36
CA LYS A 58 16.46 -3.86 -15.62
C LYS A 58 16.24 -3.51 -14.15
N PRO A 59 16.29 -4.49 -13.23
CA PRO A 59 16.16 -4.24 -11.81
C PRO A 59 17.31 -3.36 -11.31
N THR A 60 17.01 -2.47 -10.37
CA THR A 60 18.01 -1.61 -9.73
C THR A 60 18.30 -2.07 -8.29
N PHE A 61 17.31 -2.66 -7.62
CA PHE A 61 17.45 -3.11 -6.23
C PHE A 61 17.97 -4.55 -6.16
N PHE A 62 17.37 -5.47 -6.94
CA PHE A 62 17.73 -6.88 -6.89
C PHE A 62 18.95 -7.20 -7.77
N THR A 63 19.79 -8.13 -7.31
CA THR A 63 20.84 -8.71 -8.16
C THR A 63 20.23 -9.56 -9.29
N PRO A 64 20.98 -9.87 -10.37
CA PRO A 64 20.45 -10.70 -11.46
C PRO A 64 19.95 -12.08 -11.00
N GLN A 65 20.62 -12.69 -10.02
CA GLN A 65 20.22 -13.99 -9.47
C GLN A 65 18.93 -13.89 -8.65
N GLU A 66 18.81 -12.88 -7.79
CA GLU A 66 17.60 -12.63 -6.99
C GLU A 66 16.42 -12.25 -7.88
N TRP A 67 16.67 -11.50 -8.95
CA TRP A 67 15.65 -11.13 -9.94
C TRP A 67 15.08 -12.35 -10.65
N ALA A 68 15.94 -13.28 -11.08
CA ALA A 68 15.50 -14.53 -11.69
C ALA A 68 14.66 -15.36 -10.71
N PHE A 69 15.08 -15.43 -9.44
CA PHE A 69 14.28 -16.07 -8.40
C PHE A 69 12.93 -15.37 -8.18
N LEU A 70 12.91 -14.04 -8.14
CA LEU A 70 11.69 -13.26 -7.92
C LEU A 70 10.67 -13.49 -9.04
N ILE A 71 11.12 -13.49 -10.30
CA ILE A 71 10.26 -13.82 -11.46
C ILE A 71 9.65 -15.20 -11.29
N ALA A 72 10.47 -16.22 -10.99
CA ALA A 72 9.99 -17.59 -10.81
C ALA A 72 9.02 -17.72 -9.62
N ALA A 73 9.28 -17.01 -8.52
CA ALA A 73 8.40 -16.99 -7.36
C ALA A 73 7.05 -16.33 -7.67
N CYS A 74 7.05 -15.19 -8.37
CA CYS A 74 5.83 -14.50 -8.78
C CYS A 74 4.99 -15.37 -9.73
N ASP A 75 5.60 -15.99 -10.73
CA ASP A 75 4.93 -16.92 -11.66
C ASP A 75 4.35 -18.13 -10.94
N ARG A 76 5.06 -18.67 -9.94
CA ARG A 76 4.59 -19.81 -9.16
C ARG A 76 3.37 -19.48 -8.28
N LEU A 77 3.31 -18.26 -7.74
CA LEU A 77 2.25 -17.79 -6.84
C LEU A 77 0.98 -17.41 -7.59
N ILE A 78 1.11 -16.68 -8.70
CA ILE A 78 -0.01 -16.24 -9.54
C ILE A 78 0.37 -16.55 -10.99
N PRO A 79 0.18 -17.80 -11.43
CA PRO A 79 0.44 -18.19 -12.81
C PRO A 79 -0.63 -17.61 -13.74
N SER A 80 -0.29 -17.45 -15.02
CA SER A 80 -1.29 -17.15 -16.05
C SER A 80 -2.23 -18.34 -16.24
N ASP A 81 -3.53 -18.09 -16.33
CA ASP A 81 -4.56 -19.12 -16.53
C ASP A 81 -5.69 -18.64 -17.47
N GLN A 82 -6.79 -19.39 -17.53
CA GLN A 82 -7.92 -19.04 -18.38
C GLN A 82 -8.72 -17.83 -17.87
N VAL A 83 -8.52 -17.44 -16.61
CA VAL A 83 -9.23 -16.33 -15.96
C VAL A 83 -8.47 -15.03 -16.15
N GLY A 84 -7.14 -15.08 -16.31
CA GLY A 84 -6.36 -13.88 -16.62
C GLY A 84 -4.84 -14.04 -16.68
N PRO A 85 -4.13 -12.92 -16.90
CA PRO A 85 -2.68 -12.88 -16.92
C PRO A 85 -2.09 -13.12 -15.52
N GLY A 86 -0.93 -13.77 -15.48
CA GLY A 86 -0.18 -14.04 -14.26
C GLY A 86 0.57 -12.82 -13.73
N ALA A 87 1.18 -12.96 -12.55
CA ALA A 87 1.90 -11.86 -11.88
C ALA A 87 3.05 -11.29 -12.72
N VAL A 88 3.75 -12.11 -13.49
CA VAL A 88 4.87 -11.64 -14.33
C VAL A 88 4.35 -10.77 -15.49
N GLU A 89 3.28 -11.19 -16.16
CA GLU A 89 2.63 -10.43 -17.24
C GLU A 89 2.01 -9.11 -16.76
N LEU A 90 1.59 -9.08 -15.49
CA LEU A 90 1.08 -7.89 -14.82
C LEU A 90 2.18 -6.94 -14.32
N GLY A 91 3.46 -7.29 -14.47
CA GLY A 91 4.58 -6.45 -14.05
C GLY A 91 4.80 -6.39 -12.53
N VAL A 92 4.31 -7.39 -11.77
CA VAL A 92 4.51 -7.45 -10.31
C VAL A 92 5.99 -7.41 -9.91
N PRO A 93 6.91 -8.13 -10.58
CA PRO A 93 8.34 -8.04 -10.24
C PRO A 93 8.90 -6.62 -10.39
N GLU A 94 8.54 -5.89 -11.46
CA GLU A 94 8.99 -4.51 -11.68
C GLU A 94 8.46 -3.58 -10.59
N PHE A 95 7.19 -3.75 -10.20
CA PHE A 95 6.63 -2.99 -9.09
C PHE A 95 7.41 -3.23 -7.79
N LEU A 96 7.76 -4.48 -7.48
CA LEU A 96 8.52 -4.80 -6.28
C LEU A 96 9.90 -4.16 -6.26
N ASP A 97 10.66 -4.24 -7.36
CA ASP A 97 11.98 -3.59 -7.44
C ASP A 97 11.89 -2.08 -7.24
N ARG A 98 10.91 -1.42 -7.88
CA ARG A 98 10.65 0.02 -7.69
C ARG A 98 10.19 0.35 -6.29
N HIS A 99 9.36 -0.51 -5.68
CA HIS A 99 8.87 -0.30 -4.33
C HIS A 99 10.01 -0.31 -3.31
N MET A 100 11.00 -1.19 -3.50
CA MET A 100 12.21 -1.25 -2.68
C MET A 100 13.05 0.03 -2.71
N GLN A 101 12.86 0.89 -3.71
CA GLN A 101 13.53 2.18 -3.83
C GLN A 101 12.82 3.32 -3.07
N THR A 102 11.66 3.05 -2.46
CA THR A 102 10.90 4.07 -1.71
C THR A 102 11.48 4.34 -0.31
N PRO A 103 11.28 5.54 0.25
CA PRO A 103 11.67 5.85 1.64
C PRO A 103 11.04 4.94 2.69
N TYR A 104 9.90 4.34 2.35
CA TYR A 104 9.23 3.36 3.21
C TYR A 104 10.03 2.05 3.25
N ALA A 105 10.33 1.49 2.07
CA ALA A 105 10.98 0.19 1.96
C ALA A 105 12.47 0.22 2.37
N ASN A 106 13.17 1.33 2.14
CA ASN A 106 14.57 1.47 2.53
C ASN A 106 14.78 1.93 3.99
N GLY A 107 13.71 2.09 4.77
CA GLY A 107 13.77 2.52 6.16
C GLY A 107 14.03 4.02 6.39
N GLY A 108 14.02 4.85 5.35
CA GLY A 108 14.28 6.29 5.44
C GLY A 108 13.27 7.08 6.29
N ILE A 109 12.11 6.50 6.59
CA ILE A 109 11.10 7.12 7.48
C ILE A 109 11.04 6.48 8.87
N TRP A 110 11.93 5.52 9.17
CA TRP A 110 11.91 4.84 10.46
C TRP A 110 12.35 5.78 11.57
N TYR A 111 11.65 5.72 12.70
CA TYR A 111 12.06 6.44 13.89
C TYR A 111 13.28 5.74 14.50
N MET A 112 14.47 6.25 14.16
CA MET A 112 15.75 5.74 14.64
C MET A 112 16.38 6.72 15.64
N GLN A 113 15.57 7.35 16.50
CA GLN A 113 16.11 8.23 17.54
C GLN A 113 16.23 7.51 18.87
N GLY A 114 17.27 7.88 19.61
CA GLY A 114 17.72 7.20 20.81
C GLY A 114 16.81 7.31 22.04
N PRO A 115 17.29 6.91 23.23
CA PRO A 115 18.69 6.63 23.54
C PRO A 115 19.06 5.18 23.20
N PHE A 116 19.68 4.96 22.04
CA PHE A 116 20.30 3.67 21.75
C PHE A 116 21.49 3.53 22.71
N ILE A 117 21.37 2.64 23.69
CA ILE A 117 22.46 2.36 24.62
C ILE A 117 23.45 1.45 23.88
N GLN A 118 24.67 1.94 23.65
CA GLN A 118 25.76 1.11 23.16
C GLN A 118 26.01 0.00 24.18
N ALA A 119 25.94 -1.26 23.77
CA ALA A 119 26.33 -2.37 24.63
C ALA A 119 27.79 -2.20 25.06
N ALA A 120 28.09 -2.51 26.33
CA ALA A 120 29.46 -2.54 26.82
C ALA A 120 30.28 -3.56 26.01
N PRO A 121 31.59 -3.35 25.80
CA PRO A 121 32.41 -4.30 25.05
C PRO A 121 32.37 -5.68 25.72
N ASP A 122 32.12 -6.73 24.93
CA ASP A 122 32.20 -8.12 25.38
C ASP A 122 33.64 -8.44 25.77
N SER A 123 33.95 -8.25 27.06
CA SER A 123 35.22 -8.65 27.67
C SER A 123 35.17 -10.14 28.01
N VAL A 124 35.04 -11.00 27.00
CA VAL A 124 35.30 -12.43 27.18
C VAL A 124 36.82 -12.63 27.17
N THR A 125 37.44 -12.36 28.32
CA THR A 125 38.80 -12.81 28.60
C THR A 125 38.75 -14.33 28.74
N ARG A 126 39.03 -15.06 27.65
CA ARG A 126 39.26 -16.50 27.69
C ARG A 126 40.62 -16.73 28.37
N ALA A 127 40.59 -17.00 29.67
CA ALA A 127 41.76 -17.49 30.39
C ALA A 127 42.16 -18.85 29.81
N ALA A 128 43.45 -18.96 29.47
CA ALA A 128 44.11 -20.14 28.95
C ALA A 128 44.29 -21.22 30.01
#